data_AF-A0A453S3W4-F1
#
_entry.id   AF-A0A453S3W4-F1
#
_cell.length_a   1.000
_cell.length_b   1.000
_cell.length_c   1.000
_cell.angle_alpha   90.00
_cell.angle_beta   90.00
_cell.angle_gamma   90.00
#
_symmetry.space_group_name_H-M   'P 1'
#
loop_
_entity.id
_entity.type
_entity.pdbx_description
1 polymer ?
#
loop_
_entity_poly.entity_id
_entity_poly.type
_entity_poly.pdbx_seq_one_letter_code
_entity_poly.pdbx_strand_id
1 'polypeptide(L)'
;GAGNGAGEEAGGAEFYLRYYVGHKGKFGHEFLEFEFRPDGKLRYANNSNYKNDTMIRKEVFVSPSVLREARRIIQDSEANLCWIDR
;
A
#
# COMPACT_ATOMS: atom_id res chain seq x y z
N GLY A 1 19.25 -22.62 28.47
CA GLY A 1 19.38 -21.58 27.43
C GLY A 1 18.02 -20.95 27.24
N ALA A 2 17.90 -19.67 27.55
CA ALA A 2 16.65 -18.91 27.44
C ALA A 2 16.23 -18.81 25.96
N GLY A 3 15.04 -19.32 25.64
CA GLY A 3 14.38 -19.07 24.36
C GLY A 3 13.76 -17.69 24.38
N ASN A 4 14.23 -16.79 23.53
CA ASN A 4 13.69 -15.44 23.37
C ASN A 4 12.24 -15.52 22.87
N GLY A 5 11.31 -15.05 23.71
CA GLY A 5 10.03 -14.54 23.26
C GLY A 5 10.20 -13.12 22.69
N ALA A 6 9.60 -12.86 21.53
CA ALA A 6 9.24 -11.52 21.10
C ALA A 6 8.20 -11.57 19.95
N GLY A 7 6.96 -11.15 20.26
CA GLY A 7 5.97 -10.60 19.32
C GLY A 7 4.97 -11.60 18.75
N GLU A 8 3.95 -11.99 19.51
CA GLU A 8 2.59 -11.41 19.44
C GLU A 8 1.74 -11.94 18.29
N GLU A 9 0.98 -12.98 18.62
CA GLU A 9 -0.36 -13.16 18.06
C GLU A 9 -1.22 -11.97 18.46
N ALA A 10 -1.51 -11.10 17.50
CA ALA A 10 -2.63 -10.18 17.55
C ALA A 10 -3.36 -10.26 16.21
N GLY A 11 -4.15 -11.33 16.02
CA GLY A 11 -5.13 -11.47 14.93
C GLY A 11 -4.53 -11.53 13.52
N GLY A 12 -4.68 -12.68 12.85
CA GLY A 12 -4.46 -12.85 11.41
C GLY A 12 -5.41 -12.03 10.53
N ALA A 13 -5.53 -10.73 10.79
CA ALA A 13 -6.22 -9.80 9.93
C ALA A 13 -5.31 -9.53 8.73
N GLU A 14 -5.63 -10.20 7.62
CA GLU A 14 -5.08 -9.98 6.30
C GLU A 14 -4.95 -8.45 6.03
N PHE A 15 -3.72 -7.92 6.07
CA PHE A 15 -3.49 -6.50 5.80
C PHE A 15 -3.38 -6.30 4.31
N TYR A 16 -4.40 -5.70 3.73
CA TYR A 16 -4.39 -5.28 2.35
C TYR A 16 -4.78 -3.81 2.26
N LEU A 17 -3.94 -3.04 1.57
CA LEU A 17 -4.20 -1.64 1.25
C LEU A 17 -3.93 -1.46 -0.22
N ARG A 18 -4.87 -0.84 -0.94
CA ARG A 18 -4.64 -0.35 -2.29
C ARG A 18 -5.15 1.07 -2.39
N TYR A 19 -4.29 1.95 -2.88
CA TYR A 19 -4.65 3.32 -3.20
C TYR A 19 -4.51 3.51 -4.71
N TYR A 20 -5.55 4.07 -5.30
CA TYR A 20 -5.58 4.44 -6.70
C TYR A 20 -6.06 5.89 -6.81
N VAL A 21 -5.32 6.69 -7.56
CA VAL A 21 -5.77 8.01 -8.00
C VAL A 21 -5.42 8.16 -9.47
N GLY A 22 -6.39 8.58 -10.26
CA GLY A 22 -6.16 8.79 -11.68
C GLY A 22 -7.28 9.58 -12.32
N HIS A 23 -6.96 10.20 -13.45
CA HIS A 23 -7.93 10.91 -14.25
C HIS A 23 -7.60 10.75 -15.73
N LYS A 24 -8.64 10.85 -16.57
CA LYS A 24 -8.48 10.85 -18.03
C LYS A 24 -8.43 12.30 -18.51
N GLY A 25 -7.26 12.74 -18.91
CA GLY A 25 -7.03 14.05 -19.50
C GLY A 25 -7.08 14.01 -21.03
N LYS A 26 -6.88 15.17 -21.65
CA LYS A 26 -6.76 15.33 -23.11
C LYS A 26 -5.65 14.45 -23.73
N PHE A 27 -4.64 14.09 -22.93
CA PHE A 27 -3.44 13.39 -23.36
C PHE A 27 -3.37 11.93 -22.88
N GLY A 28 -4.49 11.36 -22.45
CA GLY A 28 -4.59 9.96 -22.04
C GLY A 28 -4.91 9.79 -20.56
N HIS A 29 -4.56 8.62 -20.03
CA HIS A 29 -4.90 8.22 -18.66
C HIS A 29 -3.69 8.36 -17.75
N GLU A 30 -3.72 9.36 -16.87
CA GLU A 30 -2.70 9.57 -15.85
C GLU A 30 -3.16 8.98 -14.53
N PHE A 31 -2.30 8.18 -13.90
CA PHE A 31 -2.63 7.56 -12.62
C PHE A 31 -1.40 7.30 -11.76
N LEU A 32 -1.64 7.20 -10.46
CA LEU A 32 -0.75 6.71 -9.44
C LEU A 32 -1.48 5.59 -8.68
N GLU A 33 -0.83 4.46 -8.54
CA GLU A 33 -1.35 3.32 -7.81
C GLU A 33 -0.26 2.70 -6.94
N PHE A 34 -0.62 2.31 -5.72
CA PHE A 34 0.19 1.42 -4.93
C PHE A 34 -0.65 0.45 -4.11
N GLU A 35 -0.12 -0.74 -3.86
CA GLU A 35 -0.73 -1.73 -2.96
C GLU A 35 0.28 -2.36 -2.01
N PHE A 36 -0.12 -2.51 -0.74
CA PHE A 36 0.53 -3.38 0.23
C PHE A 36 -0.25 -4.69 0.28
N ARG A 37 0.43 -5.80 0.02
CA ARG A 37 -0.13 -7.14 0.13
C ARG A 37 0.17 -7.76 1.49
N PRO A 38 -0.62 -8.77 1.92
CA PRO A 38 -0.42 -9.44 3.21
C PRO A 38 0.94 -10.14 3.34
N ASP A 39 1.53 -10.54 2.22
CA ASP A 39 2.87 -11.16 2.13
C ASP A 39 4.03 -10.14 2.24
N GLY A 40 3.73 -8.86 2.45
CA GLY A 40 4.71 -7.78 2.52
C GLY A 40 5.21 -7.29 1.17
N LYS A 41 4.61 -7.73 0.06
CA LYS A 41 4.92 -7.20 -1.26
C LYS A 41 4.24 -5.84 -1.45
N LEU A 42 5.06 -4.82 -1.75
CA LEU A 42 4.62 -3.49 -2.19
C LEU A 42 4.74 -3.41 -3.71
N ARG A 43 3.62 -3.10 -4.38
CA ARG A 43 3.59 -2.81 -5.82
C ARG A 43 3.27 -1.35 -6.03
N TYR A 44 4.05 -0.70 -6.89
CA TYR A 44 3.92 0.71 -7.23
C TYR A 44 3.84 0.85 -8.75
N ALA A 45 2.83 1.60 -9.21
CA ALA A 45 2.68 1.99 -10.60
C ALA A 45 2.39 3.49 -10.69
N ASN A 46 3.19 4.21 -11.48
CA ASN A 46 2.96 5.61 -11.77
C ASN A 46 3.03 5.83 -13.28
N ASN A 47 1.96 6.37 -13.82
CA ASN A 47 1.85 6.79 -15.21
C ASN A 47 1.43 8.26 -15.23
N SER A 48 2.39 9.18 -15.18
CA SER A 48 2.15 10.63 -15.17
C SER A 48 2.44 11.31 -16.50
N ASN A 49 2.84 10.54 -17.53
CA ASN A 49 3.17 11.02 -18.88
C ASN A 49 4.08 12.28 -18.93
N TYR A 50 4.85 12.53 -17.87
CA TYR A 50 5.71 13.70 -17.75
C TYR A 50 6.90 13.52 -18.67
N LYS A 51 7.09 14.43 -19.63
CA LYS A 51 8.22 14.43 -20.58
C LYS A 51 8.39 13.13 -21.38
N ASN A 52 7.30 12.53 -21.85
CA ASN A 52 7.29 11.26 -22.63
C ASN A 52 7.86 10.06 -21.87
N ASP A 53 7.84 10.08 -20.54
CA ASP A 53 8.40 8.98 -19.76
C ASP A 53 7.52 7.73 -19.85
N THR A 54 8.16 6.57 -19.89
CA THR A 54 7.46 5.28 -19.84
C THR A 54 6.92 5.04 -18.43
N MET A 55 5.72 4.45 -18.32
CA MET A 55 5.10 4.10 -17.04
C MET A 55 6.09 3.38 -16.10
N ILE A 56 6.24 3.91 -14.88
CA ILE A 56 7.13 3.35 -13.86
C ILE A 56 6.39 2.26 -13.10
N ARG A 57 6.96 1.06 -13.10
CA ARG A 57 6.48 -0.07 -12.28
C ARG A 57 7.61 -0.59 -11.40
N LYS A 58 7.33 -0.77 -10.11
CA LYS A 58 8.26 -1.34 -9.14
C LYS A 58 7.53 -2.33 -8.24
N GLU A 59 8.22 -3.41 -7.92
CA GLU A 59 7.78 -4.41 -6.96
C GLU A 59 8.92 -4.67 -5.98
N VAL A 60 8.63 -4.57 -4.69
CA VAL A 60 9.62 -4.79 -3.62
C VAL A 60 8.94 -5.51 -2.46
N PHE A 61 9.74 -6.21 -1.64
CA PHE A 61 9.28 -6.70 -0.34
C PHE A 61 9.70 -5.70 0.74
N VAL A 62 8.76 -5.31 1.59
CA VAL A 62 9.01 -4.42 2.72
C VAL A 62 9.17 -5.22 4.01
N SER A 63 9.86 -4.65 4.99
CA SER A 63 9.98 -5.29 6.30
C SER A 63 8.65 -5.28 7.06
N PRO A 64 8.46 -6.20 8.03
CA PRO A 64 7.26 -6.21 8.87
C PRO A 64 7.00 -4.88 9.60
N SER A 65 8.05 -4.13 9.95
CA SER A 65 7.93 -2.83 10.59
C SER A 65 7.21 -1.79 9.71
N VAL A 66 7.44 -1.82 8.39
CA VAL A 66 6.77 -0.91 7.45
C VAL A 66 5.27 -1.21 7.37
N LEU A 67 4.88 -2.49 7.33
CA LEU A 67 3.47 -2.89 7.31
C LEU A 67 2.76 -2.49 8.61
N ARG A 68 3.43 -2.69 9.75
CA ARG A 68 2.90 -2.31 11.06
C ARG A 68 2.63 -0.80 11.13
N GLU A 69 3.57 0.01 10.64
CA GLU A 69 3.42 1.46 10.66
C GLU A 69 2.36 1.96 9.68
N ALA A 70 2.29 1.38 8.47
CA ALA A 70 1.22 1.68 7.52
C ALA A 70 -0.17 1.38 8.12
N ARG A 71 -0.32 0.24 8.79
CA ARG A 71 -1.54 -0.13 9.51
C ARG A 71 -1.85 0.88 10.63
N ARG A 72 -0.85 1.26 11.44
CA ARG A 72 -1.00 2.23 12.53
C ARG A 72 -1.48 3.58 12.02
N ILE A 73 -0.88 4.10 10.95
CA ILE A 73 -1.28 5.37 10.32
C ILE A 73 -2.76 5.33 9.89
N ILE A 74 -3.20 4.23 9.27
CA ILE A 74 -4.60 4.09 8.83
C ILE A 74 -5.56 4.06 10.02
N GLN A 75 -5.23 3.28 11.06
CA GLN A 75 -6.02 3.19 12.28
C GLN A 75 -6.16 4.55 12.99
N ASP A 76 -5.09 5.34 13.00
CA ASP A 76 -5.07 6.68 13.59
C ASP A 76 -5.81 7.72 12.72
N SER A 77 -5.84 7.54 11.40
CA SER A 77 -6.30 8.57 10.45
C SER A 77 -7.81 8.86 10.45
N GLU A 78 -8.60 8.26 11.36
CA GLU A 78 -10.07 8.24 11.36
C GLU A 78 -10.72 7.72 10.05
N ALA A 79 -9.91 7.36 9.05
CA ALA A 79 -10.34 6.90 7.73
C ALA A 79 -11.08 5.56 7.74
N ASN A 80 -11.20 4.94 8.92
CA ASN A 80 -11.77 3.61 9.10
C ASN A 80 -13.30 3.54 8.93
N LEU A 81 -13.99 4.58 8.43
CA LEU A 81 -15.47 4.66 8.46
C LEU A 81 -16.19 5.17 7.19
N CYS A 82 -15.53 5.39 6.04
CA CYS A 82 -16.25 5.96 4.88
C CYS A 82 -16.13 5.22 3.53
N TRP A 83 -15.19 4.29 3.36
CA TRP A 83 -14.86 3.75 2.03
C TRP A 83 -15.00 2.24 1.85
N ILE A 84 -15.54 1.51 2.84
CA ILE A 84 -15.61 0.04 2.80
C ILE A 84 -16.86 -0.51 2.05
N ASP A 85 -17.89 0.30 1.76
CA ASP A 85 -19.13 -0.17 1.11
C ASP A 85 -19.45 0.45 -0.27
N ARG A 86 -18.51 0.49 -1.22
CA ARG A 86 -18.89 0.74 -2.63
C ARG A 86 -18.04 0.02 -3.66
#